data_AF-A0A382NS12-F1
#
_entry.id   AF-A0A382NS12-F1
#
_cell.length_a   1.000
_cell.length_b   1.000
_cell.length_c   1.000
_cell.angle_alpha   90.00
_cell.angle_beta   90.00
_cell.angle_gamma   90.00
#
_symmetry.space_group_name_H-M   'P 1'
#
loop_
_entity.id
_entity.type
_entity.pdbx_description
1 polymer ?
#
loop_
_entity_poly.entity_id
_entity_poly.type
_entity_poly.pdbx_seq_one_letter_code
_entity_poly.pdbx_strand_id
1 'polypeptide(L)'
;MAKKGFEVSGRMSVDKFENLFLQSFGVYCDILTEDNKIAKQTDTLAVLRPEDFKGPKKIDFSLTANMLVENVIKKFEANFGISLQIYEVSKA
;
A
#
# COMPACT_ATOMS: atom_id res chain seq x y z
N MET A 1 -4.61 9.99 -19.80
CA MET A 1 -5.09 10.12 -18.40
C MET A 1 -3.87 10.34 -17.53
N ALA A 2 -3.89 11.32 -16.62
CA ALA A 2 -2.77 11.55 -15.71
C ALA A 2 -2.62 10.37 -14.73
N LYS A 3 -1.44 9.77 -14.70
CA LYS A 3 -1.05 8.68 -13.79
C LYS A 3 -0.30 9.32 -12.62
N LYS A 4 -0.79 9.17 -11.39
CA LYS A 4 -0.09 9.63 -10.18
C LYS A 4 0.36 8.40 -9.39
N GLY A 5 1.58 8.40 -8.87
CA GLY A 5 2.17 7.23 -8.24
C GLY A 5 3.57 7.48 -7.71
N PHE A 6 4.17 6.44 -7.14
CA PHE A 6 5.51 6.45 -6.56
C PHE A 6 6.17 5.08 -6.67
N GLU A 7 7.51 5.06 -6.68
CA GLU A 7 8.27 3.80 -6.65
C GLU A 7 8.20 3.17 -5.25
N VAL A 8 7.86 1.89 -5.20
CA VAL A 8 7.80 1.09 -3.99
C VAL A 8 8.75 -0.09 -4.10
N SER A 9 9.41 -0.43 -3.00
CA SER A 9 10.27 -1.61 -2.91
C SER A 9 10.00 -2.37 -1.62
N GLY A 10 10.32 -3.67 -1.58
CA GLY A 10 10.15 -4.47 -0.36
C GLY A 10 10.91 -3.94 0.87
N ARG A 11 11.99 -3.16 0.67
CA ARG A 11 12.77 -2.55 1.77
C ARG A 11 12.14 -1.26 2.33
N MET A 12 11.06 -0.78 1.72
CA MET A 12 10.33 0.39 2.22
C MET A 12 9.64 0.03 3.54
N SER A 13 9.72 0.92 4.52
CA SER A 13 8.96 0.77 5.76
C SER A 13 7.47 1.05 5.52
N VAL A 14 6.62 0.50 6.38
CA VAL A 14 5.17 0.77 6.41
C VAL A 14 4.91 2.27 6.50
N ASP A 15 5.52 2.96 7.48
CA ASP A 15 5.35 4.41 7.66
C ASP A 15 5.71 5.21 6.39
N LYS A 16 6.80 4.84 5.72
CA LYS A 16 7.21 5.53 4.49
C LYS A 16 6.19 5.32 3.36
N PHE A 17 5.65 4.11 3.23
CA PHE A 17 4.64 3.81 2.23
C PHE A 17 3.36 4.62 2.49
N GLU A 18 2.85 4.61 3.71
CA GLU A 18 1.60 5.28 4.10
C GLU A 18 1.72 6.80 3.92
N ASN A 19 2.86 7.39 4.30
CA ASN A 19 3.14 8.80 4.06
C ASN A 19 3.19 9.15 2.56
N LEU A 20 3.83 8.32 1.73
CA LEU A 20 3.86 8.53 0.29
C LEU A 20 2.48 8.37 -0.35
N PHE A 21 1.67 7.44 0.16
CA PHE A 21 0.30 7.22 -0.28
C PHE A 21 -0.55 8.45 0.00
N LEU A 22 -0.49 9.00 1.21
CA LEU A 22 -1.18 10.23 1.58
C LEU A 22 -0.74 11.42 0.71
N GLN A 23 0.56 11.64 0.55
CA GLN A 23 1.08 12.74 -0.29
C GLN A 23 0.66 12.59 -1.76
N SER A 24 0.60 11.35 -2.25
CA SER A 24 0.27 11.07 -3.65
C SER A 24 -1.22 11.11 -3.91
N PHE A 25 -2.06 10.65 -3.00
CA PHE A 25 -3.48 10.43 -3.28
C PHE A 25 -4.43 11.24 -2.40
N GLY A 26 -3.93 11.90 -1.35
CA GLY A 26 -4.72 12.77 -0.48
C GLY A 26 -5.62 12.02 0.51
N VAL A 27 -5.49 10.69 0.59
CA VAL A 27 -6.25 9.81 1.49
C VAL A 27 -5.30 8.96 2.32
N TYR A 28 -5.74 8.54 3.50
CA TYR A 28 -4.93 7.73 4.40
C TYR A 28 -5.05 6.26 4.05
N CYS A 29 -4.03 5.50 4.43
CA CYS A 29 -4.08 4.06 4.38
C CYS A 29 -3.28 3.43 5.51
N ASP A 30 -3.72 2.25 5.94
CA ASP A 30 -2.98 1.38 6.86
C ASP A 30 -2.70 0.04 6.16
N ILE A 31 -1.47 -0.45 6.27
CA ILE A 31 -1.13 -1.78 5.78
C ILE A 31 -1.55 -2.83 6.79
N LEU A 32 -2.18 -3.90 6.30
CA LEU A 32 -2.62 -5.02 7.13
C LEU A 32 -1.63 -6.18 7.03
N THR A 33 -1.33 -6.82 8.17
CA THR A 33 -0.65 -8.11 8.23
C THR A 33 -1.55 -9.22 7.69
N GLU A 34 -0.99 -10.41 7.43
CA GLU A 34 -1.75 -11.60 7.05
C GLU A 34 -2.91 -11.91 8.03
N ASP A 35 -2.70 -11.66 9.33
CA ASP A 35 -3.72 -11.80 10.38
C ASP A 35 -4.78 -10.67 10.43
N ASN A 36 -4.87 -9.80 9.41
CA ASN A 36 -5.74 -8.62 9.37
C ASN A 36 -5.53 -7.61 10.52
N LYS A 37 -4.31 -7.51 11.04
CA LYS A 37 -3.93 -6.49 12.04
C LYS A 37 -3.19 -5.35 11.35
N ILE A 38 -3.24 -4.16 11.93
CA ILE A 38 -2.42 -3.03 11.45
C ILE A 38 -0.94 -3.39 11.63
N ALA A 39 -0.18 -3.27 10.55
CA ALA A 39 1.26 -3.54 10.54
C ALA A 39 2.03 -2.50 11.36
N LYS A 40 3.18 -2.88 11.90
CA LYS A 40 4.00 -1.91 12.62
C LYS A 40 4.67 -0.98 11.64
N GLN A 41 4.67 0.31 11.96
CA GLN A 41 5.31 1.36 11.15
C GLN A 41 6.79 1.11 10.83
N THR A 42 7.49 0.40 11.73
CA THR A 42 8.90 0.02 11.58
C THR A 42 9.14 -1.18 10.67
N ASP A 43 8.11 -1.98 10.41
CA ASP A 43 8.23 -3.17 9.57
C ASP A 43 8.45 -2.75 8.11
N THR A 44 9.10 -3.63 7.36
CA THR A 44 9.27 -3.43 5.91
C THR A 44 8.23 -4.21 5.14
N LEU A 45 7.84 -3.71 3.97
CA LEU A 45 6.88 -4.38 3.09
C LEU A 45 7.31 -5.80 2.70
N ALA A 46 8.60 -6.13 2.76
CA ALA A 46 9.12 -7.47 2.49
C ALA A 46 8.87 -8.45 3.64
N VAL A 47 8.98 -7.99 4.89
CA VAL A 47 8.78 -8.84 6.08
C VAL A 47 7.30 -9.17 6.28
N LEU A 48 6.41 -8.30 5.82
CA LEU A 48 4.97 -8.51 5.89
C LEU A 48 4.45 -9.50 4.84
N ARG A 49 5.25 -9.87 3.84
CA ARG A 49 4.83 -10.77 2.77
C ARG A 49 4.65 -12.19 3.33
N PRO A 50 3.65 -12.95 2.85
CA PRO A 50 3.61 -14.39 3.09
C PRO A 50 4.91 -15.07 2.63
N GLU A 51 5.36 -16.11 3.34
CA GLU A 51 6.65 -16.78 3.07
C GLU A 51 6.78 -17.27 1.61
N ASP A 52 5.69 -17.75 1.03
CA ASP A 52 5.64 -18.27 -0.34
C ASP A 52 5.35 -17.20 -1.41
N PHE A 53 5.21 -15.93 -1.02
CA PHE A 53 4.81 -14.87 -1.95
C PHE A 53 5.96 -14.40 -2.84
N LYS A 54 5.86 -14.68 -4.15
CA LYS A 54 6.80 -14.22 -5.18
C LYS A 54 6.39 -12.89 -5.76
N GLY A 55 6.65 -11.82 -5.01
CA GLY A 55 6.40 -10.45 -5.44
C GLY A 55 7.56 -9.78 -6.18
N PRO A 56 7.28 -8.75 -7.00
CA PRO A 56 8.32 -7.89 -7.57
C PRO A 56 9.20 -7.23 -6.48
N LYS A 57 10.48 -7.01 -6.81
CA LYS A 57 11.43 -6.34 -5.91
C LYS A 57 11.17 -4.83 -5.81
N LYS A 58 10.75 -4.25 -6.93
CA LYS A 58 10.40 -2.84 -7.10
C LYS A 58 9.20 -2.73 -8.03
N ILE A 59 8.30 -1.80 -7.75
CA ILE A 59 7.15 -1.48 -8.58
C ILE A 59 6.95 0.03 -8.66
N ASP A 60 6.34 0.48 -9.74
CA ASP A 60 5.69 1.80 -9.80
C ASP A 60 4.24 1.64 -9.32
N PHE A 61 3.97 2.03 -8.07
CA PHE A 61 2.62 1.99 -7.50
C PHE A 61 1.86 3.25 -7.87
N SER A 62 1.06 3.13 -8.92
CA SER A 62 0.33 4.25 -9.50
C SER A 62 -1.16 4.01 -9.60
N LEU A 63 -1.95 5.06 -9.39
CA LEU A 63 -3.39 5.04 -9.52
C LEU A 63 -3.85 5.95 -10.65
N THR A 64 -4.98 5.59 -11.25
CA THR A 64 -5.71 6.42 -12.21
C THR A 64 -6.87 7.11 -11.50
N ALA A 65 -7.25 8.32 -11.92
CA ALA A 65 -8.25 9.14 -11.22
C ALA A 65 -9.59 8.44 -10.91
N ASN A 66 -10.05 7.53 -11.78
CA ASN A 66 -11.33 6.82 -11.61
C ASN A 66 -11.16 5.36 -11.15
N MET A 67 -10.05 5.03 -10.50
CA MET A 67 -9.82 3.68 -9.99
C MET A 67 -10.68 3.44 -8.74
N LEU A 68 -11.54 2.42 -8.78
CA LEU A 68 -12.32 2.01 -7.61
C LEU A 68 -11.38 1.59 -6.47
N VAL A 69 -11.77 1.90 -5.22
CA VAL A 69 -11.01 1.54 -4.01
C VAL A 69 -10.70 0.05 -3.95
N GLU A 70 -11.68 -0.81 -4.26
CA GLU A 70 -11.50 -2.26 -4.34
C GLU A 70 -10.37 -2.66 -5.32
N ASN A 71 -10.26 -1.97 -6.45
CA ASN A 71 -9.20 -2.24 -7.42
C ASN A 71 -7.83 -1.77 -6.93
N VAL A 72 -7.77 -0.71 -6.12
CA VAL A 72 -6.54 -0.26 -5.47
C VAL A 72 -6.04 -1.33 -4.50
N ILE A 73 -6.94 -1.87 -3.66
CA ILE A 73 -6.64 -2.94 -2.71
C ILE A 73 -6.15 -4.18 -3.45
N LYS A 74 -6.89 -4.66 -4.45
CA LYS A 74 -6.48 -5.80 -5.29
C LYS A 74 -5.12 -5.59 -5.95
N LYS A 75 -4.84 -4.38 -6.43
CA LYS A 75 -3.55 -4.04 -7.03
C LYS A 75 -2.43 -4.13 -5.99
N PHE A 76 -2.66 -3.66 -4.77
CA PHE A 76 -1.67 -3.77 -3.69
C PHE A 76 -1.42 -5.23 -3.32
N GLU A 77 -2.49 -6.01 -3.08
CA GLU A 77 -2.42 -7.45 -2.79
C GLU A 77 -1.67 -8.22 -3.87
N ALA A 78 -1.96 -7.96 -5.15
CA ALA A 78 -1.26 -8.63 -6.25
C ALA A 78 0.25 -8.36 -6.29
N ASN A 79 0.72 -7.24 -5.72
CA ASN A 79 2.14 -6.87 -5.73
C ASN A 79 2.87 -7.19 -4.42
N PHE A 80 2.16 -7.28 -3.29
CA PHE A 80 2.75 -7.44 -1.96
C PHE A 80 2.24 -8.65 -1.19
N GLY A 81 1.16 -9.31 -1.62
CA GLY A 81 0.60 -10.49 -0.95
C GLY A 81 -0.13 -10.18 0.35
N ILE A 82 -0.33 -8.89 0.64
CA ILE A 82 -0.97 -8.37 1.85
C ILE A 82 -1.95 -7.26 1.47
N SER A 83 -2.88 -6.97 2.39
CA SER A 83 -3.96 -6.03 2.13
C SER A 83 -3.67 -4.63 2.67
N LEU A 84 -4.54 -3.71 2.27
CA LEU A 84 -4.49 -2.28 2.56
C LEU A 84 -5.88 -1.83 2.98
N GLN A 85 -5.98 -1.10 4.09
CA GLN A 85 -7.19 -0.38 4.45
C GLN A 85 -7.05 1.08 4.04
N ILE A 86 -8.02 1.61 3.29
CA ILE A 86 -8.04 3.03 2.86
C ILE A 86 -9.16 3.74 3.60
N TYR A 87 -8.86 4.94 4.11
CA TYR A 87 -9.83 5.72 4.87
C TYR A 87 -9.59 7.24 4.72
N GLU A 88 -10.65 7.99 4.99
CA GLU A 88 -10.60 9.44 5.16
C GLU A 88 -10.75 9.77 6.64
N VAL A 89 -9.97 10.73 7.11
CA VAL A 89 -10.14 11.28 8.46
C VAL A 89 -10.93 12.57 8.33
N SER A 90 -12.23 12.51 8.58
CA SER A 90 -13.05 13.70 8.76
C SER A 90 -12.72 14.33 10.13
N LYS A 91 -12.47 15.64 10.15
CA LYS A 91 -12.47 16.38 11.42
C LYS A 91 -13.91 16.38 11.94
N ALA A 92 -14.11 15.85 13.14
CA ALA A 92 -15.35 16.01 13.90
C ALA A 92 -15.59 17.47 14.25
#